data_AF-A0A7C5SID5-F1
#
_entry.id   AF-A0A7C5SID5-F1
#
_cell.length_a   1.000
_cell.length_b   1.000
_cell.length_c   1.000
_cell.angle_alpha   90.00
_cell.angle_beta   90.00
_cell.angle_gamma   90.00
#
_symmetry.space_group_name_H-M   'P 1'
#
loop_
_entity.id
_entity.type
_entity.pdbx_description
1 polymer ?
#
loop_
_entity_poly.entity_id
_entity_poly.type
_entity_poly.pdbx_seq_one_letter_code
_entity_poly.pdbx_strand_id
1 'polypeptide(L)'
;MMCRLAAWCLLLALCGSAALGDDVADRQRARRLMERVAAGGAALSDEEFEAVMAASHTDQVEVELVMVTAVVVDRRSRPLTGLTRQDFQLFDDGQLRPLAWFGEELAAPFRLVLLLDVSGSMADRSRTAAIRAALLPLMRQVRRRDRMRLVTFADRGVVVHGTWRSRPMSLLAEALAIERRGRTALADALAAAAELLAPSPLERQAIVLVSDGLDNASRLAPSEVAEAALEVEAPVYVLALGGAAREIQARRDPGNPLAGLADIARQTGGRFFLIGGEDEAAEARAAALRIRDDLRHQYRLAFRPPRDRREGSHRIEVRVGRRGARVLARRAYR
;
A
#
# COMPACT_ATOMS: atom_id res chain seq x y z
N MET A 1 22.77 21.10 -16.11
CA MET A 1 23.79 20.02 -16.21
C MET A 1 23.17 18.78 -15.57
N MET A 2 22.43 17.99 -16.34
CA MET A 2 22.87 16.82 -17.13
C MET A 2 22.96 15.53 -16.29
N CYS A 3 22.35 14.47 -16.85
CA CYS A 3 22.45 13.04 -16.53
C CYS A 3 21.55 12.47 -15.41
N ARG A 4 20.30 12.16 -15.78
CA ARG A 4 19.54 11.00 -15.25
C ARG A 4 18.73 10.33 -16.38
N LEU A 5 19.45 9.77 -17.33
CA LEU A 5 18.97 8.79 -18.31
C LEU A 5 20.02 7.67 -18.29
N ALA A 6 19.58 6.44 -18.01
CA ALA A 6 20.30 5.15 -18.05
C ALA A 6 20.40 4.43 -16.70
N ALA A 7 19.37 3.64 -16.37
CA ALA A 7 19.51 2.42 -15.55
C ALA A 7 18.26 1.52 -15.62
N TRP A 8 17.61 1.34 -16.78
CA TRP A 8 16.41 0.51 -16.92
C TRP A 8 16.48 -0.46 -18.12
N CYS A 9 17.64 -1.10 -18.34
CA CYS A 9 17.83 -2.01 -19.48
C CYS A 9 18.25 -3.46 -19.18
N LEU A 10 18.24 -3.97 -17.95
CA LEU A 10 18.58 -5.39 -17.75
C LEU A 10 17.76 -6.04 -16.63
N LEU A 11 16.61 -6.62 -16.99
CA LEU A 11 16.05 -7.84 -16.39
C LEU A 11 14.82 -8.40 -17.15
N LEU A 12 14.84 -8.32 -18.49
CA LEU A 12 13.96 -9.12 -19.34
C LEU A 12 14.67 -10.42 -19.75
N ALA A 13 14.70 -11.38 -18.84
CA ALA A 13 14.96 -12.77 -19.21
C ALA A 13 14.20 -13.68 -18.24
N LEU A 14 13.36 -14.55 -18.82
CA LEU A 14 12.60 -15.65 -18.18
C LEU A 14 11.17 -15.32 -17.70
N CYS A 15 10.30 -14.95 -18.64
CA CYS A 15 8.93 -15.46 -18.71
C CYS A 15 8.56 -15.63 -20.20
N GLY A 16 7.83 -16.69 -20.50
CA GLY A 16 7.78 -17.31 -21.83
C GLY A 16 7.23 -16.41 -22.94
N SER A 17 7.85 -16.58 -24.11
CA SER A 17 7.42 -16.07 -25.41
C SER A 17 6.00 -16.55 -25.75
N ALA A 18 5.05 -15.62 -25.75
CA ALA A 18 3.82 -15.73 -26.52
C ALA A 18 3.70 -14.46 -27.36
N ALA A 19 3.90 -14.64 -28.67
CA ALA A 19 3.59 -13.74 -29.79
C ALA A 19 3.46 -12.23 -29.49
N LEU A 20 4.53 -11.49 -29.80
CA LEU A 20 4.49 -10.06 -30.10
C LEU A 20 3.59 -9.86 -31.34
N GLY A 21 2.30 -9.58 -31.12
CA GLY A 21 1.41 -9.06 -32.16
C GLY A 21 1.80 -7.64 -32.55
N ASP A 22 1.49 -7.23 -33.78
CA ASP A 22 1.89 -5.94 -34.37
C ASP A 22 1.68 -4.73 -33.43
N ASP A 23 2.80 -4.14 -33.03
CA ASP A 23 2.98 -3.06 -32.05
C ASP A 23 2.11 -1.81 -32.33
N VAL A 24 1.74 -1.52 -33.59
CA VAL A 24 0.85 -0.39 -33.94
C VAL A 24 -0.63 -0.69 -33.64
N ALA A 25 -1.07 -1.94 -33.78
CA ALA A 25 -2.47 -2.32 -33.62
C ALA A 25 -2.88 -2.27 -32.14
N ASP A 26 -2.03 -2.74 -31.24
CA ASP A 26 -2.27 -2.70 -29.79
C ASP A 26 -2.32 -1.25 -29.27
N ARG A 27 -1.47 -0.36 -29.79
CA ARG A 27 -1.51 1.09 -29.48
C ARG A 27 -2.82 1.74 -29.90
N GLN A 28 -3.24 1.51 -31.14
CA GLN A 28 -4.50 2.06 -31.64
C GLN A 28 -5.69 1.49 -30.87
N ARG A 29 -5.63 0.22 -30.46
CA ARG A 29 -6.64 -0.43 -29.65
C ARG A 29 -6.73 0.21 -28.26
N ALA A 30 -5.63 0.31 -27.52
CA ALA A 30 -5.59 0.91 -26.19
C ALA A 30 -6.09 2.36 -26.21
N ARG A 31 -5.65 3.16 -27.19
CA ARG A 31 -6.09 4.55 -27.35
C ARG A 31 -7.59 4.66 -27.63
N ARG A 32 -8.14 3.85 -28.53
CA ARG A 32 -9.59 3.83 -28.85
C ARG A 32 -10.42 3.43 -27.63
N LEU A 33 -9.97 2.42 -26.88
CA LEU A 33 -10.63 2.00 -25.64
C LEU A 33 -10.67 3.14 -24.62
N MET A 34 -9.58 3.90 -24.49
CA MET A 34 -9.49 5.04 -23.58
C MET A 34 -10.33 6.25 -24.03
N GLU A 35 -10.37 6.55 -25.33
CA GLU A 35 -11.21 7.61 -25.90
C GLU A 35 -12.70 7.27 -25.71
N ARG A 36 -13.09 6.00 -25.85
CA ARG A 36 -14.46 5.52 -25.58
C ARG A 36 -14.87 5.80 -24.14
N VAL A 37 -14.03 5.44 -23.17
CA VAL A 37 -14.32 5.69 -21.74
C VAL A 37 -14.40 7.19 -21.45
N ALA A 38 -13.47 7.98 -22.01
CA ALA A 38 -13.43 9.43 -21.81
C ALA A 38 -14.67 10.15 -22.39
N ALA A 39 -15.23 9.64 -23.48
CA ALA A 39 -16.48 10.14 -24.08
C ALA A 39 -17.75 9.70 -23.32
N GLY A 40 -17.62 9.15 -22.11
CA GLY A 40 -18.75 8.64 -21.32
C GLY A 40 -19.26 7.27 -21.75
N GLY A 41 -18.47 6.54 -22.56
CA GLY A 41 -18.77 5.16 -22.95
C GLY A 41 -18.66 4.16 -21.80
N ALA A 42 -18.89 2.89 -22.11
CA ALA A 42 -18.79 1.82 -21.13
C ALA A 42 -17.37 1.71 -20.54
N ALA A 43 -17.31 1.35 -19.25
CA ALA A 43 -16.06 1.03 -18.56
C ALA A 43 -15.35 -0.15 -19.25
N LEU A 44 -14.04 -0.23 -19.05
CA LEU A 44 -13.22 -1.32 -19.58
C LEU A 44 -13.63 -2.65 -18.94
N SER A 45 -13.62 -3.73 -19.73
CA SER A 45 -13.57 -5.10 -19.19
C SER A 45 -12.19 -5.40 -18.59
N ASP A 46 -12.04 -6.50 -17.86
CA ASP A 46 -10.75 -6.92 -17.31
C ASP A 46 -9.71 -7.16 -18.42
N GLU A 47 -10.10 -7.80 -19.52
CA GLU A 47 -9.22 -8.00 -20.68
C GLU A 47 -8.83 -6.68 -21.36
N GLU A 48 -9.78 -5.74 -21.48
CA GLU A 48 -9.50 -4.41 -22.03
C GLU A 48 -8.58 -3.59 -21.11
N PHE A 49 -8.77 -3.70 -19.78
CA PHE A 49 -7.93 -3.06 -18.79
C PHE A 49 -6.50 -3.60 -18.81
N GLU A 50 -6.32 -4.92 -18.80
CA GLU A 50 -5.02 -5.58 -18.92
C GLU A 50 -4.29 -5.15 -20.20
N ALA A 51 -4.99 -5.11 -21.34
CA ALA A 51 -4.42 -4.64 -22.60
C ALA A 51 -3.98 -3.16 -22.53
N VAL A 52 -4.77 -2.29 -21.89
CA VAL A 52 -4.42 -0.88 -21.69
C VAL A 52 -3.20 -0.74 -20.77
N MET A 53 -3.12 -1.51 -19.69
CA MET A 53 -1.98 -1.46 -18.76
C MET A 53 -0.70 -2.05 -19.36
N ALA A 54 -0.81 -3.09 -20.18
CA ALA A 54 0.33 -3.62 -20.93
C ALA A 54 0.88 -2.59 -21.92
N ALA A 55 -0.01 -1.86 -22.62
CA ALA A 55 0.39 -0.82 -23.57
C ALA A 55 1.05 0.39 -22.89
N SER A 56 0.61 0.79 -21.68
CA SER A 56 1.20 1.93 -20.95
C SER A 56 2.58 1.64 -20.36
N HIS A 57 2.97 0.36 -20.23
CA HIS A 57 4.30 -0.05 -19.76
C HIS A 57 5.33 -0.22 -20.88
N THR A 58 4.90 -0.02 -22.13
CA THR A 58 5.80 0.19 -23.26
C THR A 58 5.99 1.70 -23.46
N ASP A 59 7.18 2.17 -23.83
CA ASP A 59 7.56 3.60 -23.98
C ASP A 59 6.73 4.40 -25.02
N GLN A 60 5.53 3.95 -25.39
CA GLN A 60 4.89 4.27 -26.66
C GLN A 60 3.43 4.76 -26.59
N VAL A 61 2.79 4.86 -25.40
CA VAL A 61 1.53 5.61 -25.22
C VAL A 61 1.40 6.16 -23.79
N GLU A 62 1.21 7.46 -23.63
CA GLU A 62 0.85 8.08 -22.34
C GLU A 62 -0.64 7.89 -22.06
N VAL A 63 -1.00 6.73 -21.50
CA VAL A 63 -2.33 6.48 -20.93
C VAL A 63 -2.25 6.65 -19.43
N GLU A 64 -2.69 7.80 -18.94
CA GLU A 64 -2.77 8.05 -17.50
C GLU A 64 -4.10 7.52 -16.94
N LEU A 65 -4.00 6.44 -16.16
CA LEU A 65 -5.06 5.94 -15.29
C LEU A 65 -4.57 6.03 -13.85
N VAL A 66 -5.39 6.66 -13.01
CA VAL A 66 -5.12 6.70 -11.57
C VAL A 66 -5.83 5.52 -10.92
N MET A 67 -5.04 4.64 -10.31
CA MET A 67 -5.52 3.48 -9.59
C MET A 67 -5.79 3.83 -8.13
N VAL A 68 -6.98 3.45 -7.66
CA VAL A 68 -7.41 3.64 -6.28
C VAL A 68 -7.82 2.29 -5.70
N THR A 69 -7.07 1.83 -4.72
CA THR A 69 -7.43 0.65 -3.92
C THR A 69 -8.32 1.09 -2.76
N ALA A 70 -9.44 0.39 -2.57
CA ALA A 70 -10.43 0.67 -1.54
C ALA A 70 -10.82 -0.59 -0.77
N VAL A 71 -10.91 -0.50 0.54
CA VAL A 71 -11.57 -1.50 1.40
C VAL A 71 -12.82 -0.87 1.97
N VAL A 72 -13.96 -1.52 1.78
CA VAL A 72 -15.23 -1.05 2.35
C VAL A 72 -15.52 -1.86 3.59
N VAL A 73 -15.78 -1.21 4.72
CA VAL A 73 -16.00 -1.88 6.01
C VAL A 73 -17.32 -1.48 6.65
N ASP A 74 -17.91 -2.40 7.42
CA ASP A 74 -19.08 -2.12 8.26
C ASP A 74 -18.72 -1.34 9.53
N ARG A 75 -19.72 -1.04 10.37
CA ARG A 75 -19.53 -0.35 11.67
C ARG A 75 -18.63 -1.12 12.65
N ARG A 76 -18.51 -2.45 12.49
CA ARG A 76 -17.61 -3.32 13.25
C ARG A 76 -16.25 -3.49 12.56
N SER A 77 -15.97 -2.64 11.57
CA SER A 77 -14.78 -2.61 10.72
C SER A 77 -14.50 -3.90 9.94
N ARG A 78 -15.52 -4.75 9.70
CA ARG A 78 -15.39 -5.97 8.90
C ARG A 78 -15.56 -5.64 7.42
N PRO A 79 -14.74 -6.20 6.51
CA PRO A 79 -14.90 -5.96 5.09
C PRO A 79 -16.30 -6.35 4.58
N LEU A 80 -16.87 -5.49 3.72
CA LEU A 80 -18.08 -5.73 2.96
C LEU A 80 -17.66 -6.19 1.56
N THR A 81 -18.06 -7.40 1.18
CA THR A 81 -17.77 -8.02 -0.13
C THR A 81 -18.98 -7.95 -1.07
N GLY A 82 -18.79 -8.21 -2.36
CA GLY A 82 -19.87 -8.26 -3.35
C GLY A 82 -20.53 -6.91 -3.64
N LEU A 83 -19.84 -5.80 -3.38
CA LEU A 83 -20.25 -4.49 -3.88
C LEU A 83 -19.93 -4.37 -5.36
N THR A 84 -20.82 -3.72 -6.08
CA THR A 84 -20.72 -3.53 -7.53
C THR A 84 -20.22 -2.13 -7.84
N ARG A 85 -19.78 -1.89 -9.09
CA ARG A 85 -19.42 -0.57 -9.59
C ARG A 85 -20.44 0.53 -9.23
N GLN A 86 -21.73 0.20 -9.26
CA GLN A 86 -22.84 1.15 -9.01
C GLN A 86 -22.92 1.61 -7.55
N ASP A 87 -22.34 0.84 -6.62
CA ASP A 87 -22.29 1.22 -5.22
C ASP A 87 -21.27 2.33 -4.97
N PHE A 88 -20.33 2.60 -5.89
CA PHE A 88 -19.20 3.51 -5.70
C PHE A 88 -19.37 4.84 -6.44
N GLN A 89 -18.90 5.91 -5.79
CA GLN A 89 -18.69 7.22 -6.38
C GLN A 89 -17.26 7.66 -6.08
N LEU A 90 -16.53 8.08 -7.10
CA LEU A 90 -15.17 8.60 -6.98
C LEU A 90 -15.16 10.10 -7.32
N PHE A 91 -14.58 10.89 -6.43
CA PHE A 91 -14.41 12.32 -6.62
C PHE A 91 -12.93 12.66 -6.68
N ASP A 92 -12.59 13.52 -7.64
CA ASP A 92 -11.27 14.09 -7.88
C ASP A 92 -11.37 15.59 -7.70
N ASP A 93 -10.72 16.13 -6.67
CA ASP A 93 -10.88 17.52 -6.22
C ASP A 93 -12.33 17.96 -6.01
N GLY A 94 -13.18 17.02 -5.58
CA GLY A 94 -14.61 17.24 -5.34
C GLY A 94 -15.49 17.12 -6.60
N GLN A 95 -14.91 16.91 -7.78
CA GLN A 95 -15.64 16.64 -9.01
C GLN A 95 -15.87 15.14 -9.18
N LEU A 96 -17.12 14.75 -9.45
CA LEU A 96 -17.45 13.34 -9.70
C LEU A 96 -16.75 12.86 -10.97
N ARG A 97 -16.00 11.76 -10.87
CA ARG A 97 -15.32 11.12 -12.01
C ARG A 97 -15.98 9.79 -12.37
N PRO A 98 -16.24 9.53 -13.66
CA PRO A 98 -16.67 8.21 -14.09
C PRO A 98 -15.54 7.20 -13.85
N LEU A 99 -15.92 6.02 -13.34
CA LEU A 99 -14.99 4.90 -13.21
C LEU A 99 -14.70 4.33 -14.60
N ALA A 100 -13.44 4.41 -15.00
CA ALA A 100 -12.90 3.84 -16.21
C ALA A 100 -12.83 2.31 -16.13
N TRP A 101 -12.53 1.79 -14.94
CA TRP A 101 -12.54 0.36 -14.63
C TRP A 101 -12.89 0.15 -13.16
N PHE A 102 -13.45 -1.01 -12.85
CA PHE A 102 -13.79 -1.45 -11.50
C PHE A 102 -13.59 -2.96 -11.41
N GLY A 103 -12.90 -3.42 -10.37
CA GLY A 103 -12.71 -4.84 -10.10
C GLY A 103 -12.76 -5.16 -8.60
N GLU A 104 -13.31 -6.33 -8.27
CA GLU A 104 -13.18 -6.94 -6.95
C GLU A 104 -11.99 -7.90 -6.96
N GLU A 105 -10.89 -7.51 -6.30
CA GLU A 105 -9.58 -8.13 -6.52
C GLU A 105 -9.31 -9.26 -5.52
N LEU A 106 -10.03 -10.38 -5.68
CA LEU A 106 -9.87 -11.59 -4.85
C LEU A 106 -8.70 -12.50 -5.30
N ALA A 107 -8.26 -12.35 -6.55
CA ALA A 107 -7.37 -13.28 -7.24
C ALA A 107 -5.97 -12.73 -7.59
N ALA A 108 -5.76 -11.41 -7.72
CA ALA A 108 -4.44 -10.87 -8.04
C ALA A 108 -3.38 -11.23 -6.99
N PRO A 109 -2.14 -11.50 -7.44
CA PRO A 109 -1.03 -11.71 -6.53
C PRO A 109 -0.78 -10.47 -5.68
N PHE A 110 -0.36 -10.70 -4.44
CA PHE A 110 -0.08 -9.65 -3.48
C PHE A 110 1.43 -9.42 -3.33
N ARG A 111 1.87 -8.15 -3.25
CA ARG A 111 3.22 -7.72 -2.84
C ARG A 111 3.15 -7.03 -1.50
N LEU A 112 3.72 -7.67 -0.49
CA LEU A 112 3.75 -7.18 0.88
C LEU A 112 5.18 -6.82 1.29
N VAL A 113 5.38 -5.59 1.74
CA VAL A 113 6.60 -5.24 2.48
C VAL A 113 6.26 -5.14 3.96
N LEU A 114 6.96 -5.94 4.76
CA LEU A 114 6.89 -5.90 6.21
C LEU A 114 8.02 -5.02 6.72
N LEU A 115 7.69 -3.87 7.28
CA LEU A 115 8.63 -2.92 7.87
C LEU A 115 8.66 -3.20 9.37
N LEU A 116 9.79 -3.66 9.87
CA LEU A 116 9.98 -3.99 11.28
C LEU A 116 11.03 -3.08 11.89
N ASP A 117 10.60 -2.30 12.87
CA ASP A 117 11.50 -1.54 13.73
C ASP A 117 12.31 -2.50 14.61
N VAL A 118 13.63 -2.35 14.54
CA VAL A 118 14.59 -3.13 15.35
C VAL A 118 15.45 -2.24 16.24
N SER A 119 14.93 -1.06 16.60
CA SER A 119 15.52 -0.16 17.60
C SER A 119 15.52 -0.76 19.01
N GLY A 120 16.28 -0.17 19.92
CA GLY A 120 16.46 -0.69 21.28
C GLY A 120 15.18 -0.73 22.12
N SER A 121 14.22 0.17 21.87
CA SER A 121 12.94 0.18 22.58
C SER A 121 12.06 -1.03 22.22
N MET A 122 12.32 -1.67 21.08
CA MET A 122 11.63 -2.88 20.65
C MET A 122 12.13 -4.15 21.38
N ALA A 123 13.22 -4.07 22.15
CA ALA A 123 13.87 -5.23 22.80
C ALA A 123 13.05 -5.90 23.91
N ASP A 124 11.92 -5.31 24.31
CA ASP A 124 11.05 -5.87 25.34
C ASP A 124 10.46 -7.24 24.96
N ARG A 125 10.28 -8.11 25.95
CA ARG A 125 9.74 -9.46 25.76
C ARG A 125 8.28 -9.44 25.30
N SER A 126 7.44 -8.55 25.84
CA SER A 126 6.04 -8.40 25.43
C SER A 126 5.96 -7.96 23.96
N ARG A 127 6.80 -7.00 23.54
CA ARG A 127 6.91 -6.55 22.15
C ARG A 127 7.36 -7.67 21.23
N THR A 128 8.35 -8.47 21.64
CA THR A 128 8.78 -9.64 20.86
C THR A 128 7.64 -10.66 20.68
N ALA A 129 6.85 -10.89 21.73
CA ALA A 129 5.66 -11.74 21.64
C ALA A 129 4.58 -11.13 20.72
N ALA A 130 4.34 -9.82 20.81
CA ALA A 130 3.42 -9.09 19.95
C ALA A 130 3.83 -9.13 18.47
N ILE A 131 5.11 -8.90 18.15
CA ILE A 131 5.66 -9.03 16.79
C ILE A 131 5.41 -10.44 16.25
N ARG A 132 5.74 -11.48 17.04
CA ARG A 132 5.47 -12.87 16.65
C ARG A 132 3.99 -13.10 16.39
N ALA A 133 3.12 -12.61 17.27
CA ALA A 133 1.67 -12.79 17.19
C ALA A 133 1.03 -12.04 16.00
N ALA A 134 1.61 -10.90 15.60
CA ALA A 134 1.20 -10.18 14.39
C ALA A 134 1.71 -10.83 13.11
N LEU A 135 3.01 -11.17 13.04
CA LEU A 135 3.61 -11.64 11.80
C LEU A 135 3.19 -13.07 11.45
N LEU A 136 3.07 -13.97 12.43
CA LEU A 136 2.73 -15.37 12.19
C LEU A 136 1.45 -15.58 11.36
N PRO A 137 0.28 -14.97 11.67
CA PRO A 137 -0.91 -15.12 10.86
C PRO A 137 -0.79 -14.52 9.46
N LEU A 138 -0.04 -13.44 9.28
CA LEU A 138 0.23 -12.87 7.94
C LEU A 138 1.08 -13.83 7.11
N MET A 139 2.17 -14.36 7.68
CA MET A 139 3.09 -15.28 7.02
C MET A 139 2.43 -16.58 6.56
N ARG A 140 1.53 -17.13 7.38
CA ARG A 140 0.79 -18.37 7.06
C ARG A 140 -0.20 -18.23 5.90
N GLN A 141 -0.52 -17.00 5.50
CA GLN A 141 -1.57 -16.71 4.55
C GLN A 141 -1.04 -16.26 3.19
N VAL A 142 0.28 -16.06 3.07
CA VAL A 142 0.98 -15.78 1.82
C VAL A 142 0.81 -16.98 0.89
N ARG A 143 0.05 -16.81 -0.20
CA ARG A 143 -0.15 -17.83 -1.22
C ARG A 143 1.11 -17.97 -2.07
N ARG A 144 1.21 -19.05 -2.86
CA ARG A 144 2.38 -19.30 -3.74
C ARG A 144 2.64 -18.20 -4.77
N ARG A 145 1.60 -17.46 -5.18
CA ARG A 145 1.70 -16.35 -6.14
C ARG A 145 1.98 -15.02 -5.46
N ASP A 146 1.76 -14.92 -4.15
CA ASP A 146 2.05 -13.72 -3.37
C ASP A 146 3.56 -13.60 -3.15
N ARG A 147 4.03 -12.37 -3.01
CA ARG A 147 5.42 -11.99 -2.83
C ARG A 147 5.54 -11.15 -1.57
N MET A 148 6.61 -11.39 -0.82
CA MET A 148 6.84 -10.68 0.43
C MET A 148 8.30 -10.32 0.59
N ARG A 149 8.56 -9.16 1.21
CA ARG A 149 9.86 -8.73 1.68
C ARG A 149 9.78 -8.37 3.15
N LEU A 150 10.83 -8.72 3.90
CA LEU A 150 11.09 -8.15 5.21
C LEU A 150 12.09 -7.00 5.05
N VAL A 151 11.75 -5.86 5.62
CA VAL A 151 12.61 -4.70 5.74
C VAL A 151 12.75 -4.40 7.23
N THR A 152 13.97 -4.31 7.73
CA THR A 152 14.20 -3.86 9.09
C THR A 152 14.92 -2.54 9.11
N PHE A 153 14.66 -1.73 10.13
CA PHE A 153 15.27 -0.41 10.24
C PHE A 153 15.59 -0.03 11.69
N ALA A 154 16.65 0.75 11.81
CA ALA A 154 17.10 1.44 13.02
C ALA A 154 17.98 2.62 12.57
N ASP A 155 18.64 3.31 13.49
CA ASP A 155 19.53 4.45 13.22
C ASP A 155 20.77 4.13 12.39
N ARG A 156 21.13 2.85 12.27
CA ARG A 156 22.21 2.39 11.40
C ARG A 156 21.79 2.19 9.94
N GLY A 157 20.52 2.42 9.63
CA GLY A 157 19.97 2.36 8.28
C GLY A 157 18.88 1.30 8.09
N VAL A 158 18.53 1.08 6.82
CA VAL A 158 17.49 0.18 6.37
C VAL A 158 18.11 -1.07 5.74
N VAL A 159 17.67 -2.25 6.15
CA VAL A 159 18.17 -3.54 5.65
C VAL A 159 17.00 -4.31 5.03
N VAL A 160 17.20 -4.82 3.80
CA VAL A 160 16.21 -5.60 3.08
C VAL A 160 16.60 -7.07 3.06
N HIS A 161 15.74 -7.93 3.61
CA HIS A 161 16.04 -9.34 3.88
C HIS A 161 15.43 -10.29 2.85
N GLY A 162 16.19 -11.31 2.46
CA GLY A 162 15.75 -12.39 1.56
C GLY A 162 15.58 -11.97 0.09
N THR A 163 14.54 -12.49 -0.56
CA THR A 163 14.03 -12.09 -1.90
C THR A 163 12.50 -12.09 -1.90
N TRP A 164 11.86 -11.59 -2.96
CA TRP A 164 10.38 -11.60 -3.09
C TRP A 164 9.75 -13.00 -3.03
N ARG A 165 10.53 -14.06 -3.27
CA ARG A 165 10.09 -15.46 -3.24
C ARG A 165 10.61 -16.22 -2.02
N SER A 166 11.20 -15.51 -1.05
CA SER A 166 11.64 -16.13 0.22
C SER A 166 10.47 -16.84 0.91
N ARG A 167 10.77 -17.94 1.61
CA ARG A 167 9.78 -18.67 2.39
C ARG A 167 9.30 -17.78 3.55
N PRO A 168 7.99 -17.53 3.72
CA PRO A 168 7.47 -16.64 4.76
C PRO A 168 7.94 -17.01 6.18
N MET A 169 7.95 -18.31 6.50
CA MET A 169 8.40 -18.78 7.82
C MET A 169 9.91 -18.57 8.07
N SER A 170 10.73 -18.52 7.02
CA SER A 170 12.15 -18.17 7.15
C SER A 170 12.33 -16.68 7.47
N LEU A 171 11.58 -15.81 6.79
CA LEU A 171 11.57 -14.36 7.10
C LEU A 171 11.05 -14.09 8.52
N LEU A 172 10.07 -14.87 9.00
CA LEU A 172 9.59 -14.77 10.38
C LEU A 172 10.68 -15.15 11.39
N ALA A 173 11.39 -16.26 11.14
CA ALA A 173 12.48 -16.69 12.02
C ALA A 173 13.59 -15.63 12.09
N GLU A 174 13.97 -15.07 10.93
CA GLU A 174 14.93 -13.97 10.81
C GLU A 174 14.46 -12.72 11.57
N ALA A 175 13.24 -12.24 11.33
CA ALA A 175 12.64 -11.09 12.03
C ALA A 175 12.67 -11.21 13.57
N LEU A 176 12.52 -12.43 14.10
CA LEU A 176 12.53 -12.69 15.53
C LEU A 176 13.95 -12.82 16.10
N ALA A 177 14.92 -13.22 15.29
CA ALA A 177 16.32 -13.42 15.69
C ALA A 177 17.16 -12.13 15.64
N ILE A 178 16.71 -11.10 14.92
CA ILE A 178 17.44 -9.83 14.81
C ILE A 178 17.57 -9.16 16.19
N GLU A 179 18.81 -8.78 16.52
CA GLU A 179 19.14 -8.02 17.72
C GLU A 179 18.53 -6.61 17.63
N ARG A 180 17.85 -6.17 18.70
CA ARG A 180 17.12 -4.91 18.74
C ARG A 180 17.93 -3.85 19.48
N ARG A 181 18.41 -2.83 18.77
CA ARG A 181 19.33 -1.81 19.29
C ARG A 181 19.31 -0.54 18.45
N GLY A 182 19.79 0.55 19.06
CA GLY A 182 19.87 1.86 18.40
C GLY A 182 18.55 2.63 18.47
N ARG A 183 18.51 3.73 17.73
CA ARG A 183 17.36 4.63 17.57
C ARG A 183 16.50 4.26 16.34
N THR A 184 15.43 5.00 16.09
CA THR A 184 14.42 4.68 15.06
C THR A 184 14.51 5.65 13.89
N ALA A 185 14.71 5.13 12.67
CA ALA A 185 14.75 5.88 11.42
C ALA A 185 13.56 5.51 10.52
N LEU A 186 12.35 5.85 10.97
CA LEU A 186 11.08 5.42 10.38
C LEU A 186 10.86 6.00 8.97
N ALA A 187 11.19 7.27 8.77
CA ALA A 187 11.06 7.97 7.51
C ALA A 187 11.84 7.28 6.38
N ASP A 188 13.13 7.04 6.62
CA ASP A 188 14.03 6.37 5.70
C ASP A 188 13.51 4.97 5.34
N ALA A 189 12.91 4.27 6.31
CA ALA A 189 12.34 2.94 6.10
C ALA A 189 11.10 2.96 5.20
N LEU A 190 10.20 3.93 5.39
CA LEU A 190 9.01 4.10 4.55
C LEU A 190 9.40 4.45 3.11
N ALA A 191 10.38 5.34 2.92
CA ALA A 191 10.90 5.67 1.58
C ALA A 191 11.51 4.44 0.89
N ALA A 192 12.35 3.67 1.58
CA ALA A 192 12.92 2.44 1.03
C ALA A 192 11.85 1.39 0.70
N ALA A 193 10.78 1.31 1.49
CA ALA A 193 9.66 0.43 1.22
C ALA A 193 8.84 0.87 -0.01
N ALA A 194 8.67 2.18 -0.21
CA ALA A 194 8.07 2.76 -1.39
C ALA A 194 8.83 2.37 -2.66
N GLU A 195 10.14 2.56 -2.65
CA GLU A 195 11.03 2.20 -3.76
C GLU A 195 10.96 0.70 -4.09
N LEU A 196 10.92 -0.16 -3.06
CA LEU A 196 10.74 -1.60 -3.25
C LEU A 196 9.38 -1.96 -3.87
N LEU A 197 8.34 -1.18 -3.57
CA LEU A 197 7.00 -1.30 -4.13
C LEU A 197 6.83 -0.43 -5.37
N ALA A 198 7.75 -0.55 -6.33
CA ALA A 198 7.59 0.06 -7.65
C ALA A 198 6.14 -0.12 -8.16
N PRO A 199 5.48 0.95 -8.65
CA PRO A 199 4.07 0.91 -9.04
C PRO A 199 3.77 -0.29 -9.93
N SER A 200 2.75 -1.06 -9.57
CA SER A 200 2.31 -2.19 -10.36
C SER A 200 0.79 -2.15 -10.45
N PRO A 201 0.23 -1.91 -11.64
CA PRO A 201 -1.21 -1.86 -11.81
C PRO A 201 -1.85 -3.25 -11.81
N LEU A 202 -1.08 -4.33 -11.79
CA LEU A 202 -1.57 -5.71 -11.84
C LEU A 202 -1.38 -6.47 -10.52
N GLU A 203 -0.49 -5.99 -9.65
CA GLU A 203 -0.24 -6.58 -8.35
C GLU A 203 -0.87 -5.71 -7.25
N ARG A 204 -1.53 -6.35 -6.30
CA ARG A 204 -1.98 -5.65 -5.08
C ARG A 204 -0.77 -5.39 -4.21
N GLN A 205 -0.68 -4.21 -3.60
CA GLN A 205 0.47 -3.82 -2.80
C GLN A 205 0.01 -3.38 -1.40
N ALA A 206 0.85 -3.60 -0.38
CA ALA A 206 0.73 -2.93 0.92
C ALA A 206 2.05 -2.93 1.67
N ILE A 207 2.12 -2.02 2.63
CA ILE A 207 3.13 -1.99 3.67
C ILE A 207 2.47 -2.33 5.00
N VAL A 208 3.10 -3.21 5.78
CA VAL A 208 2.76 -3.41 7.20
C VAL A 208 3.94 -2.98 8.03
N LEU A 209 3.78 -1.87 8.73
CA LEU A 209 4.75 -1.30 9.66
C LEU A 209 4.48 -1.79 11.08
N VAL A 210 5.53 -2.27 11.75
CA VAL A 210 5.52 -2.62 13.18
C VAL A 210 6.62 -1.81 13.87
N SER A 211 6.22 -0.88 14.73
CA SER A 211 7.13 0.05 15.44
C SER A 211 6.47 0.53 16.73
N ASP A 212 7.23 1.03 17.69
CA ASP A 212 6.71 1.75 18.86
C ASP A 212 6.59 3.28 18.62
N GLY A 213 6.94 3.73 17.42
CA GLY A 213 6.46 4.96 16.82
C GLY A 213 7.20 6.25 17.17
N LEU A 214 8.38 6.17 17.78
CA LEU A 214 9.19 7.35 18.10
C LEU A 214 10.32 7.53 17.09
N ASP A 215 10.04 8.20 15.98
CA ASP A 215 11.10 8.62 15.06
C ASP A 215 12.00 9.66 15.75
N ASN A 216 13.27 9.32 15.92
CA ASN A 216 14.27 10.14 16.61
C ASN A 216 15.67 10.03 15.99
N ALA A 217 15.76 9.45 14.78
CA ALA A 217 17.01 9.28 14.04
C ALA A 217 16.86 9.33 12.52
N SER A 218 15.66 9.54 11.97
CA SER A 218 15.49 9.75 10.54
C SER A 218 16.25 10.96 10.02
N ARG A 219 16.72 10.86 8.78
CA ARG A 219 17.35 11.99 8.06
C ARG A 219 16.31 12.83 7.33
N LEU A 220 15.21 12.20 6.92
CA LEU A 220 14.05 12.85 6.32
C LEU A 220 13.19 13.53 7.39
N ALA A 221 12.68 14.72 7.07
CA ALA A 221 11.72 15.44 7.88
C ALA A 221 10.34 14.74 7.85
N PRO A 222 9.50 14.87 8.90
CA PRO A 222 8.16 14.27 8.91
C PRO A 222 7.27 14.64 7.72
N SER A 223 7.42 15.85 7.19
CA SER A 223 6.71 16.29 5.96
C SER A 223 7.14 15.48 4.73
N GLU A 224 8.43 15.16 4.61
CA GLU A 224 8.96 14.34 3.51
C GLU A 224 8.50 12.89 3.61
N VAL A 225 8.20 12.39 4.80
CA VAL A 225 7.59 11.05 5.00
C VAL A 225 6.18 11.00 4.47
N ALA A 226 5.37 12.00 4.78
CA ALA A 226 4.01 12.07 4.28
C ALA A 226 4.02 12.14 2.75
N GLU A 227 4.95 12.89 2.16
CA GLU A 227 5.14 12.96 0.71
C GLU A 227 5.60 11.63 0.11
N ALA A 228 6.63 10.99 0.68
CA ALA A 228 7.08 9.67 0.24
C ALA A 228 5.97 8.62 0.39
N ALA A 229 5.18 8.69 1.46
CA ALA A 229 4.03 7.82 1.66
C ALA A 229 2.87 8.10 0.69
N LEU A 230 2.75 9.32 0.15
CA LEU A 230 1.81 9.63 -0.93
C LEU A 230 2.29 9.14 -2.29
N GLU A 231 3.60 9.02 -2.49
CA GLU A 231 4.22 8.34 -3.65
C GLU A 231 4.04 6.82 -3.57
N VAL A 232 3.92 6.26 -2.36
CA VAL A 232 3.50 4.88 -2.17
C VAL A 232 2.04 4.73 -2.61
N GLU A 233 1.81 4.13 -3.77
CA GLU A 233 0.47 3.79 -4.26
C GLU A 233 -0.16 2.57 -3.56
N ALA A 234 0.22 2.34 -2.30
CA ALA A 234 -0.14 1.17 -1.52
C ALA A 234 -0.60 1.55 -0.10
N PRO A 235 -1.65 0.89 0.44
CA PRO A 235 -2.07 1.11 1.81
C PRO A 235 -0.98 0.75 2.82
N VAL A 236 -0.76 1.63 3.80
CA VAL A 236 0.16 1.43 4.93
C VAL A 236 -0.65 1.06 6.17
N TYR A 237 -0.45 -0.16 6.65
CA TYR A 237 -1.00 -0.62 7.93
C TYR A 237 0.06 -0.46 9.01
N VAL A 238 -0.30 0.14 10.14
CA VAL A 238 0.61 0.44 11.24
C VAL A 238 0.15 -0.32 12.48
N LEU A 239 1.06 -1.14 13.04
CA LEU A 239 0.93 -1.71 14.38
C LEU A 239 1.88 -0.95 15.29
N ALA A 240 1.33 0.02 16.01
CA ALA A 240 2.05 0.82 16.98
C ALA A 240 2.11 0.05 18.32
N LEU A 241 3.30 -0.39 18.73
CA LEU A 241 3.51 -1.11 19.98
C LEU A 241 3.84 -0.14 21.12
N GLY A 242 2.99 -0.02 22.12
CA GLY A 242 3.22 0.83 23.28
C GLY A 242 1.92 1.23 23.98
N GLY A 243 1.97 1.29 25.31
CA GLY A 243 0.80 1.43 26.17
C GLY A 243 -0.12 2.62 25.89
N ALA A 244 -1.41 2.43 26.18
CA ALA A 244 -2.53 3.37 25.97
C ALA A 244 -2.31 4.79 26.52
N ALA A 245 -1.45 4.98 27.53
CA ALA A 245 -1.08 6.30 28.05
C ALA A 245 -0.45 7.21 26.98
N ARG A 246 0.32 6.63 26.05
CA ARG A 246 0.92 7.38 24.93
C ARG A 246 -0.11 7.84 23.90
N GLU A 247 -1.24 7.13 23.76
CA GLU A 247 -2.34 7.51 22.86
C GLU A 247 -3.14 8.70 23.39
N ILE A 248 -3.44 8.72 24.70
CA ILE A 248 -4.12 9.85 25.34
C ILE A 248 -3.30 11.13 25.17
N GLN A 249 -1.97 11.01 25.23
CA GLN A 249 -1.03 12.10 25.00
C GLN A 249 -0.94 12.45 23.51
N ALA A 250 -0.95 11.46 22.61
CA ALA A 250 -0.92 11.67 21.16
C ALA A 250 -2.16 12.34 20.57
N ARG A 251 -3.34 12.08 21.14
CA ARG A 251 -4.59 12.74 20.72
C ARG A 251 -4.69 14.20 21.16
N ARG A 252 -3.90 14.61 22.17
CA ARG A 252 -3.90 15.97 22.74
C ARG A 252 -2.83 16.87 22.15
N ASP A 253 -1.82 16.29 21.50
CA ASP A 253 -0.69 17.01 20.92
C ASP A 253 -0.50 16.60 19.45
N PRO A 254 -0.89 17.45 18.48
CA PRO A 254 -0.62 17.23 17.06
C PRO A 254 0.87 17.07 16.72
N GLY A 255 1.77 17.50 17.60
CA GLY A 255 3.22 17.28 17.49
C GLY A 255 3.68 15.87 17.93
N ASN A 256 2.77 15.00 18.37
CA ASN A 256 3.11 13.66 18.81
C ASN A 256 3.44 12.74 17.61
N PRO A 257 4.58 12.03 17.62
CA PRO A 257 4.97 11.09 16.57
C PRO A 257 3.92 10.02 16.20
N LEU A 258 3.11 9.54 17.17
CA LEU A 258 2.05 8.57 16.92
C LEU A 258 0.89 9.14 16.09
N ALA A 259 0.63 10.45 16.18
CA ALA A 259 -0.37 11.12 15.36
C ALA A 259 0.05 11.10 13.87
N GLY A 260 1.34 11.31 13.59
CA GLY A 260 1.89 11.20 12.24
C GLY A 260 1.72 9.81 11.62
N LEU A 261 1.96 8.74 12.39
CA LEU A 261 1.75 7.36 11.93
C LEU A 261 0.27 7.04 11.65
N ALA A 262 -0.63 7.52 12.50
CA ALA A 262 -2.07 7.37 12.28
C ALA A 262 -2.51 8.11 11.01
N ASP A 263 -1.93 9.28 10.75
CA ASP A 263 -2.20 10.05 9.54
C ASP A 263 -1.66 9.40 8.28
N ILE A 264 -0.46 8.82 8.30
CA ILE A 264 0.08 8.04 7.17
C ILE A 264 -0.86 6.89 6.80
N ALA A 265 -1.28 6.10 7.79
CA ALA A 265 -2.21 4.99 7.55
C ALA A 265 -3.54 5.49 6.95
N ARG A 266 -4.05 6.62 7.47
CA ARG A 266 -5.29 7.25 7.01
C ARG A 266 -5.18 7.84 5.59
N GLN A 267 -4.03 8.41 5.23
CA GLN A 267 -3.79 9.03 3.93
C GLN A 267 -3.59 8.01 2.81
N THR A 268 -3.01 6.86 3.13
CA THR A 268 -2.73 5.76 2.18
C THR A 268 -3.89 4.76 2.04
N GLY A 269 -4.92 4.86 2.87
CA GLY A 269 -6.06 3.93 2.87
C GLY A 269 -5.84 2.66 3.69
N GLY A 270 -4.78 2.60 4.51
CA GLY A 270 -4.55 1.54 5.47
C GLY A 270 -5.21 1.80 6.82
N ARG A 271 -4.66 1.19 7.89
CA ARG A 271 -5.20 1.28 9.25
C ARG A 271 -4.10 1.40 10.29
N PHE A 272 -4.40 2.15 11.34
CA PHE A 272 -3.58 2.26 12.52
C PHE A 272 -4.17 1.39 13.64
N PHE A 273 -3.32 0.57 14.26
CA PHE A 273 -3.65 -0.28 15.40
C PHE A 273 -2.68 0.07 16.52
N LEU A 274 -3.22 0.47 17.67
CA LEU A 274 -2.42 0.59 18.88
C LEU A 274 -2.47 -0.74 19.63
N ILE A 275 -1.30 -1.22 20.03
CA ILE A 275 -1.09 -2.45 20.78
C ILE A 275 -0.43 -2.06 22.10
N GLY A 276 -1.15 -2.19 23.21
CA GLY A 276 -0.67 -1.67 24.48
C GLY A 276 -1.59 -1.93 25.67
N GLY A 277 -2.56 -2.83 25.51
CA GLY A 277 -3.35 -3.37 26.61
C GLY A 277 -2.61 -4.45 27.39
N GLU A 278 -3.34 -5.14 28.26
CA GLU A 278 -2.79 -6.18 29.14
C GLU A 278 -2.22 -7.38 28.36
N ASP A 279 -2.80 -7.70 27.20
CA ASP A 279 -2.35 -8.76 26.31
C ASP A 279 -2.01 -8.20 24.92
N GLU A 280 -0.83 -7.58 24.82
CA GLU A 280 -0.29 -7.03 23.57
C GLU A 280 -0.23 -8.10 22.46
N ALA A 281 0.00 -9.37 22.79
CA ALA A 281 0.09 -10.44 21.81
C ALA A 281 -1.28 -10.77 21.21
N ALA A 282 -2.34 -10.83 22.03
CA ALA A 282 -3.70 -11.03 21.55
C ALA A 282 -4.18 -9.85 20.68
N GLU A 283 -3.89 -8.61 21.10
CA GLU A 283 -4.20 -7.40 20.33
C GLU A 283 -3.47 -7.40 18.97
N ALA A 284 -2.17 -7.70 18.98
CA ALA A 284 -1.35 -7.76 17.76
C ALA A 284 -1.85 -8.83 16.79
N ARG A 285 -2.26 -9.99 17.32
CA ARG A 285 -2.89 -11.05 16.52
C ARG A 285 -4.21 -10.59 15.92
N ALA A 286 -5.06 -9.93 16.69
CA ALA A 286 -6.34 -9.41 16.20
C ALA A 286 -6.15 -8.35 15.10
N ALA A 287 -5.18 -7.45 15.27
CA ALA A 287 -4.79 -6.47 14.25
C ALA A 287 -4.33 -7.17 12.96
N ALA A 288 -3.45 -8.17 13.06
CA ALA A 288 -2.96 -8.90 11.90
C ALA A 288 -4.04 -9.68 11.16
N LEU A 289 -5.01 -10.28 11.88
CA LEU A 289 -6.16 -10.93 11.25
C LEU A 289 -7.02 -9.91 10.49
N ARG A 290 -7.16 -8.69 11.04
CA ARG A 290 -7.89 -7.62 10.37
C ARG A 290 -7.18 -7.13 9.11
N ILE A 291 -5.86 -6.91 9.18
CA ILE A 291 -5.04 -6.57 8.02
C ILE A 291 -5.19 -7.65 6.95
N ARG A 292 -5.08 -8.93 7.32
CA ARG A 292 -5.28 -10.05 6.40
C ARG A 292 -6.64 -9.97 5.69
N ASP A 293 -7.71 -9.67 6.43
CA ASP A 293 -9.06 -9.58 5.86
C ASP A 293 -9.17 -8.37 4.92
N ASP A 294 -8.59 -7.23 5.28
CA ASP A 294 -8.55 -6.02 4.43
C ASP A 294 -7.75 -6.28 3.14
N LEU A 295 -6.59 -6.96 3.23
CA LEU A 295 -5.78 -7.35 2.08
C LEU A 295 -6.45 -8.37 1.16
N ARG A 296 -7.49 -9.06 1.63
CA ARG A 296 -8.23 -10.08 0.85
C ARG A 296 -9.47 -9.52 0.18
N HIS A 297 -10.03 -8.44 0.70
CA HIS A 297 -11.33 -7.91 0.27
C HIS A 297 -11.18 -6.46 -0.19
N GLN A 298 -10.36 -6.28 -1.22
CA GLN A 298 -10.08 -4.99 -1.83
C GLN A 298 -10.89 -4.82 -3.11
N TYR A 299 -11.43 -3.63 -3.28
CA TYR A 299 -11.93 -3.13 -4.55
C TYR A 299 -10.87 -2.26 -5.18
N ARG A 300 -10.75 -2.32 -6.50
CA ARG A 300 -9.90 -1.42 -7.26
C ARG A 300 -10.75 -0.63 -8.22
N LEU A 301 -10.48 0.67 -8.24
CA LEU A 301 -11.15 1.63 -9.08
C LEU A 301 -10.08 2.30 -9.95
N ALA A 302 -10.33 2.42 -11.25
CA ALA A 302 -9.52 3.23 -12.12
C ALA A 302 -10.36 4.41 -12.61
N PHE A 303 -9.77 5.60 -12.64
CA PHE A 303 -10.36 6.74 -13.31
C PHE A 303 -9.31 7.46 -14.14
N ARG A 304 -9.78 8.23 -15.12
CA ARG A 304 -8.92 9.10 -15.91
C ARG A 304 -8.88 10.48 -15.24
N PRO A 305 -7.71 11.05 -14.91
CA PRO A 305 -7.63 12.42 -14.42
C PRO A 305 -8.01 13.43 -15.53
N PRO A 306 -8.39 14.67 -15.18
CA PRO A 306 -8.65 15.72 -16.16
C PRO A 306 -7.38 16.07 -16.95
N ARG A 307 -7.52 16.40 -18.24
CA ARG A 307 -6.36 16.73 -19.10
C ARG A 307 -5.66 18.04 -18.72
N ASP A 308 -6.41 18.95 -18.10
CA ASP A 308 -6.00 20.27 -17.66
C ASP A 308 -5.72 20.30 -16.14
N ARG A 309 -5.34 19.15 -15.55
CA ARG A 309 -5.02 19.08 -14.12
C ARG A 309 -3.85 20.02 -13.81
N ARG A 310 -3.94 20.73 -12.68
CA ARG A 310 -2.84 21.55 -12.17
C ARG A 310 -1.73 20.63 -11.67
N GLU A 311 -0.47 21.05 -11.81
CA GLU A 311 0.62 20.34 -11.15
C GLU A 311 0.43 20.31 -9.63
N GLY A 312 0.79 19.19 -9.00
CA GLY A 312 0.75 19.04 -7.56
C GLY A 312 -0.17 17.90 -7.10
N SER A 313 -0.60 17.97 -5.85
CA SER A 313 -1.43 16.92 -5.25
C SER A 313 -2.91 17.17 -5.45
N HIS A 314 -3.63 16.11 -5.84
CA HIS A 314 -5.07 16.09 -6.06
C HIS A 314 -5.77 15.24 -5.02
N ARG A 315 -6.90 15.71 -4.50
CA ARG A 315 -7.67 15.00 -3.47
C ARG A 315 -8.58 13.95 -4.09
N ILE A 316 -8.45 12.71 -3.62
CA ILE A 316 -9.36 11.61 -3.93
C ILE A 316 -10.35 11.41 -2.77
N GLU A 317 -11.62 11.29 -3.10
CA GLU A 317 -12.64 10.81 -2.18
C GLU A 317 -13.44 9.68 -2.83
N VAL A 318 -13.51 8.54 -2.14
CA VAL A 318 -14.35 7.40 -2.55
C VAL A 318 -15.50 7.26 -1.57
N ARG A 319 -16.73 7.29 -2.10
CA ARG A 319 -17.97 7.10 -1.33
C ARG A 319 -18.67 5.82 -1.77
N VAL A 320 -19.40 5.21 -0.84
CA VAL A 320 -20.23 4.03 -1.11
C VAL A 320 -21.66 4.28 -0.63
N GLY A 321 -22.64 3.94 -1.47
CA GLY A 321 -24.08 4.10 -1.21
C GLY A 321 -24.68 3.15 -0.16
N ARG A 322 -23.87 2.63 0.77
CA ARG A 322 -24.29 1.65 1.80
C ARG A 322 -24.33 2.31 3.17
N ARG A 323 -25.50 2.31 3.81
CA ARG A 323 -25.70 2.94 5.13
C ARG A 323 -24.77 2.32 6.18
N GLY A 324 -23.94 3.15 6.81
CA GLY A 324 -23.02 2.73 7.86
C GLY A 324 -21.76 2.01 7.35
N ALA A 325 -21.55 1.99 6.03
CA ALA A 325 -20.28 1.60 5.45
C ALA A 325 -19.27 2.75 5.56
N ARG A 326 -18.00 2.38 5.68
CA ARG A 326 -16.86 3.30 5.63
C ARG A 326 -15.88 2.81 4.58
N VAL A 327 -15.32 3.73 3.81
CA VAL A 327 -14.30 3.41 2.81
C VAL A 327 -12.91 3.74 3.37
N LEU A 328 -11.99 2.79 3.24
CA LEU A 328 -10.56 2.97 3.48
C LEU A 328 -9.89 3.00 2.11
N ALA A 329 -9.45 4.18 1.68
CA ALA A 329 -8.79 4.39 0.39
C ALA A 329 -7.79 5.55 0.53
N ARG A 330 -6.83 5.61 -0.41
CA ARG A 330 -5.91 6.76 -0.47
C ARG A 330 -6.69 8.07 -0.63
N ARG A 331 -6.19 9.14 -0.02
CA ARG A 331 -6.86 10.45 0.00
C ARG A 331 -6.34 11.43 -1.03
N ALA A 332 -5.20 11.13 -1.64
CA ALA A 332 -4.61 11.97 -2.66
C ALA A 332 -3.69 11.18 -3.60
N TYR A 333 -3.43 11.77 -4.76
CA TYR A 333 -2.43 11.37 -5.76
C TYR A 333 -1.69 12.62 -6.27
N ARG A 334 -0.69 12.41 -7.13
CA ARG A 334 0.12 13.48 -7.77
C ARG A 334 0.14 13.30 -9.29
#